data_AF-A0A7Y4Y6G7-F1
#
_entry.id   AF-A0A7Y4Y6G7-F1
#
_cell.length_a   1.000
_cell.length_b   1.000
_cell.length_c   1.000
_cell.angle_alpha   90.00
_cell.angle_beta   90.00
_cell.angle_gamma   90.00
#
_symmetry.space_group_name_H-M   'P 1'
#
loop_
_entity.id
_entity.type
_entity.pdbx_description
1 polymer ?
#
loop_
_entity_poly.entity_id
_entity_poly.type
_entity_poly.pdbx_seq_one_letter_code
_entity_poly.pdbx_strand_id
1 'polypeptide(L)'
;MNALIRGMIAITRPFSQRLGPCELNGMLIGALTGFMFCVVWLMGKAFTPVAYPLWLYIALVLALFCWGALFALLCGPLRYAASTVAGPLLINALLTSTLTVYLCNLSGQPLLFFLIGMLVGLLVGRLLCRYCRKPTQRTKEG
;
A
#
# COMPACT_ATOMS: atom_id res chain seq x y z
N MET A 1 -5.32 -14.71 -16.95
CA MET A 1 -5.84 -13.74 -15.95
C MET A 1 -6.45 -14.39 -14.71
N ASN A 2 -7.31 -15.41 -14.81
CA ASN A 2 -7.99 -16.01 -13.64
C ASN A 2 -7.07 -16.71 -12.62
N ALA A 3 -5.94 -17.29 -13.04
CA ALA A 3 -5.01 -17.95 -12.12
C ALA A 3 -4.27 -16.97 -11.20
N LEU A 4 -3.87 -15.82 -11.73
CA LEU A 4 -3.15 -14.76 -10.99
C LEU A 4 -4.05 -14.14 -9.91
N ILE A 5 -5.32 -13.90 -10.25
CA ILE A 5 -6.33 -13.36 -9.33
C ILE A 5 -6.61 -14.38 -8.21
N ARG A 6 -6.74 -15.67 -8.53
CA ARG A 6 -6.94 -16.72 -7.51
C ARG A 6 -5.72 -16.85 -6.59
N GLY A 7 -4.51 -16.75 -7.13
CA GLY A 7 -3.28 -16.75 -6.35
C GLY A 7 -3.20 -15.57 -5.38
N MET A 8 -3.50 -14.36 -5.85
CA MET A 8 -3.57 -13.18 -5.00
C MET A 8 -4.62 -13.35 -3.89
N ILE A 9 -5.84 -13.80 -4.21
CA ILE A 9 -6.89 -14.03 -3.21
C ILE A 9 -6.46 -15.09 -2.18
N ALA A 10 -5.79 -16.15 -2.60
CA ALA A 10 -5.31 -17.21 -1.70
C ALA A 10 -4.30 -16.67 -0.67
N ILE A 11 -3.42 -15.75 -1.09
CA ILE A 11 -2.44 -15.10 -0.21
C ILE A 11 -3.13 -14.11 0.74
N THR A 12 -4.17 -13.41 0.27
CA THR A 12 -4.88 -12.38 1.07
C THR A 12 -5.78 -12.98 2.16
N ARG A 13 -6.33 -14.20 1.95
CA ARG A 13 -7.24 -14.87 2.90
C ARG A 13 -6.69 -15.07 4.33
N PRO A 14 -5.51 -15.67 4.54
CA PRO A 14 -5.00 -15.91 5.90
C PRO A 14 -4.72 -14.61 6.66
N PHE A 15 -4.30 -13.55 5.96
CA PHE A 15 -4.05 -12.24 6.57
C PHE A 15 -5.36 -11.49 6.89
N SER A 16 -6.37 -11.61 6.04
CA SER A 16 -7.69 -11.00 6.23
C SER A 16 -8.41 -11.48 7.51
N GLN A 17 -8.12 -12.70 7.98
CA GLN A 17 -8.71 -13.22 9.22
C GLN A 17 -8.12 -12.61 10.49
N ARG A 18 -6.90 -12.05 10.43
CA ARG A 18 -6.22 -11.47 11.60
C ARG A 18 -6.13 -9.95 11.58
N LEU A 19 -6.10 -9.33 10.40
CA LEU A 19 -5.96 -7.89 10.23
C LEU A 19 -7.24 -7.26 9.71
N GLY A 20 -7.53 -6.03 10.16
CA GLY A 20 -8.65 -5.27 9.62
C GLY A 20 -8.45 -4.96 8.12
N PRO A 21 -9.53 -4.71 7.35
CA PRO A 21 -9.44 -4.45 5.92
C PRO A 21 -8.53 -3.25 5.58
N CYS A 22 -8.49 -2.20 6.42
CA CYS A 22 -7.60 -1.06 6.21
C CYS A 22 -6.13 -1.37 6.51
N GLU A 23 -5.86 -2.19 7.53
CA GLU A 23 -4.50 -2.63 7.87
C GLU A 23 -3.92 -3.52 6.76
N LEU A 24 -4.73 -4.44 6.25
CA LEU A 24 -4.36 -5.31 5.13
C LEU A 24 -4.06 -4.50 3.86
N ASN A 25 -4.93 -3.54 3.53
CA ASN A 25 -4.71 -2.66 2.38
C ASN A 25 -3.44 -1.83 2.54
N GLY A 26 -3.18 -1.27 3.72
CA GLY A 26 -1.97 -0.52 4.00
C GLY A 26 -0.71 -1.37 3.87
N MET A 27 -0.72 -2.58 4.43
CA MET A 27 0.38 -3.54 4.31
C MET A 27 0.65 -3.90 2.84
N LEU A 28 -0.41 -4.14 2.05
CA LEU A 28 -0.27 -4.49 0.63
C LEU A 28 0.34 -3.33 -0.16
N ILE A 29 -0.16 -2.09 0.03
CA ILE A 29 0.39 -0.90 -0.64
C ILE A 29 1.86 -0.71 -0.26
N GLY A 30 2.18 -0.80 1.02
CA GLY A 30 3.53 -0.63 1.54
C GLY A 30 4.51 -1.67 0.99
N ALA A 31 4.10 -2.93 0.92
CA ALA A 31 4.90 -3.99 0.31
C ALA A 31 5.13 -3.75 -1.19
N LEU A 32 4.08 -3.36 -1.93
CA LEU A 32 4.15 -3.09 -3.37
C LEU A 32 5.03 -1.88 -3.68
N THR A 33 4.87 -0.79 -2.92
CA THR A 33 5.68 0.43 -3.07
C THR A 33 7.13 0.19 -2.68
N GLY A 34 7.40 -0.48 -1.55
CA GLY A 34 8.76 -0.85 -1.13
C GLY A 34 9.45 -1.75 -2.15
N PHE A 35 8.73 -2.73 -2.72
CA PHE A 35 9.25 -3.60 -3.77
C PHE A 35 9.56 -2.83 -5.06
N MET A 36 8.62 -2.02 -5.56
CA MET A 36 8.83 -1.21 -6.76
C MET A 36 9.98 -0.23 -6.60
N PHE A 37 10.08 0.42 -5.43
CA PHE A 37 11.17 1.32 -5.13
C PHE A 37 12.53 0.59 -5.06
N CYS A 38 12.56 -0.61 -4.49
CA CYS A 38 13.74 -1.47 -4.49
C CYS A 38 14.18 -1.84 -5.92
N VAL A 39 13.24 -2.20 -6.80
CA VAL A 39 13.53 -2.50 -8.21
C VAL A 39 14.10 -1.26 -8.92
N VAL A 40 13.49 -0.09 -8.74
CA VAL A 40 13.98 1.17 -9.33
C VAL A 40 15.39 1.48 -8.82
N TRP A 41 15.65 1.28 -7.53
CA TRP A 41 16.96 1.48 -6.93
C TRP A 41 18.01 0.52 -7.50
N LEU A 42 17.69 -0.76 -7.65
CA LEU A 42 18.56 -1.78 -8.26
C LEU A 42 18.86 -1.49 -9.73
N MET A 43 17.89 -0.96 -10.48
CA MET A 43 18.05 -0.60 -11.90
C MET A 43 18.80 0.72 -12.10
N GLY A 44 18.66 1.66 -11.17
CA GLY A 44 19.04 3.06 -11.38
C GLY A 44 20.54 3.39 -11.30
N LYS A 45 21.42 2.46 -10.89
CA LYS A 45 22.83 2.76 -10.53
C LYS A 45 23.02 3.95 -9.56
N ALA A 46 21.94 4.48 -8.99
CA ALA A 46 21.94 5.68 -8.18
C ALA A 46 22.13 5.27 -6.71
N PHE A 47 23.40 5.12 -6.33
CA PHE A 47 23.81 5.10 -4.92
C PHE A 47 23.71 6.47 -4.26
N THR A 48 23.27 7.50 -4.99
CA THR A 48 23.12 8.85 -4.48
C THR A 48 21.70 9.07 -3.97
N PRO A 49 21.55 9.72 -2.80
CA PRO A 49 20.24 10.11 -2.30
C PRO A 49 19.53 10.97 -3.34
N VAL A 50 18.26 10.67 -3.56
CA VAL A 50 17.46 11.34 -4.59
C VAL A 50 17.26 12.80 -4.17
N ALA A 51 17.69 13.74 -5.01
CA ALA A 51 17.56 15.17 -4.74
C ALA A 51 16.09 15.58 -4.60
N TYR A 52 15.82 16.52 -3.68
CA TYR A 52 14.53 17.23 -3.64
C TYR A 52 14.39 18.05 -4.93
N PRO A 53 13.26 17.99 -5.68
CA PRO A 53 11.93 17.44 -5.35
C PRO A 53 11.61 16.07 -5.99
N LEU A 54 12.57 15.40 -6.62
CA LEU A 54 12.33 14.23 -7.47
C LEU A 54 11.72 13.03 -6.71
N TRP A 55 12.09 12.83 -5.44
CA TRP A 55 11.54 11.74 -4.62
C TRP A 55 10.03 11.85 -4.42
N LEU A 56 9.49 13.07 -4.33
CA LEU A 56 8.06 13.30 -4.11
C LEU A 56 7.26 12.98 -5.38
N TYR A 57 7.83 13.26 -6.55
CA TYR A 57 7.28 12.83 -7.83
C TYR A 57 7.21 11.30 -7.93
N ILE A 58 8.29 10.61 -7.57
CA ILE A 58 8.34 9.14 -7.54
C ILE A 58 7.29 8.58 -6.57
N ALA A 59 7.21 9.13 -5.36
CA ALA A 59 6.23 8.70 -4.36
C ALA A 59 4.79 8.88 -4.82
N LEU A 60 4.48 9.97 -5.53
CA LEU A 60 3.15 10.28 -6.05
C LEU A 60 2.76 9.36 -7.21
N VAL A 61 3.68 9.08 -8.14
CA VAL A 61 3.47 8.11 -9.22
C VAL A 61 3.24 6.70 -8.65
N LEU A 62 4.06 6.28 -7.67
CA LEU A 62 3.89 5.01 -6.98
C LEU A 62 2.55 4.94 -6.22
N ALA A 63 2.14 6.03 -5.58
CA ALA A 63 0.85 6.10 -4.87
C ALA A 63 -0.32 5.86 -5.82
N LEU A 64 -0.35 6.59 -6.94
CA LEU A 64 -1.39 6.49 -7.95
C LEU A 64 -1.43 5.09 -8.57
N PHE A 65 -0.26 4.52 -8.86
CA PHE A 65 -0.16 3.16 -9.40
C PHE A 65 -0.69 2.12 -8.41
N CYS A 66 -0.26 2.16 -7.15
CA CYS A 66 -0.70 1.21 -6.13
C CYS A 66 -2.17 1.38 -5.78
N TRP A 67 -2.64 2.64 -5.71
CA TRP A 67 -4.05 2.96 -5.54
C TRP A 67 -4.88 2.38 -6.68
N GLY A 68 -4.51 2.62 -7.94
CA GLY A 68 -5.22 2.10 -9.11
C GLY A 68 -5.24 0.57 -9.15
N ALA A 69 -4.10 -0.07 -8.86
CA ALA A 69 -3.98 -1.53 -8.82
C ALA A 69 -4.91 -2.14 -7.76
N LEU A 70 -4.91 -1.61 -6.54
CA LEU A 70 -5.79 -2.08 -5.47
C LEU A 70 -7.24 -1.70 -5.69
N PHE A 71 -7.51 -0.52 -6.22
CA PHE A 71 -8.85 -0.08 -6.55
C PHE A 71 -9.48 -1.01 -7.60
N ALA A 72 -8.73 -1.37 -8.64
CA ALA A 72 -9.15 -2.36 -9.64
C ALA A 72 -9.33 -3.75 -9.02
N LEU A 73 -8.44 -4.15 -8.10
CA LEU A 73 -8.54 -5.43 -7.39
C LEU A 73 -9.72 -5.49 -6.41
N LEU A 74 -10.15 -4.37 -5.83
CA LEU A 74 -11.30 -4.31 -4.91
C LEU A 74 -12.63 -4.11 -5.65
N CYS A 75 -12.67 -3.27 -6.69
CA CYS A 75 -13.89 -3.00 -7.44
C CYS A 75 -14.20 -4.10 -8.46
N GLY A 76 -13.18 -4.75 -9.03
CA GLY A 76 -13.35 -5.79 -10.04
C GLY A 76 -13.87 -7.11 -9.46
N PRO A 77 -12.99 -7.96 -8.89
CA PRO A 77 -13.38 -9.29 -8.42
C PRO A 77 -14.22 -9.27 -7.14
N LEU A 78 -14.05 -8.28 -6.26
CA LEU A 78 -14.72 -8.23 -4.96
C LEU A 78 -16.01 -7.40 -4.94
N ARG A 79 -16.33 -6.68 -6.04
CA ARG A 79 -17.56 -5.89 -6.21
C ARG A 79 -17.87 -4.92 -5.05
N TYR A 80 -16.85 -4.34 -4.43
CA TYR A 80 -17.05 -3.30 -3.42
C TYR A 80 -17.57 -2.00 -4.05
N ALA A 81 -18.37 -1.23 -3.29
CA ALA A 81 -18.83 0.08 -3.72
C ALA A 81 -17.64 1.06 -3.85
N ALA A 82 -17.36 1.49 -5.08
CA ALA A 82 -16.23 2.34 -5.43
C ALA A 82 -16.16 3.62 -4.59
N SER A 83 -17.30 4.28 -4.36
CA SER A 83 -17.38 5.56 -3.65
C SER A 83 -16.97 5.45 -2.17
N THR A 84 -17.19 4.31 -1.53
CA THR A 84 -16.87 4.12 -0.11
C THR A 84 -15.39 3.82 0.11
N VAL A 85 -14.74 3.20 -0.87
CA VAL A 85 -13.36 2.69 -0.72
C VAL A 85 -12.33 3.62 -1.35
N ALA A 86 -12.66 4.34 -2.43
CA ALA A 86 -11.71 5.14 -3.20
C ALA A 86 -10.95 6.17 -2.35
N GLY A 87 -11.67 6.94 -1.53
CA GLY A 87 -11.11 8.00 -0.70
C GLY A 87 -10.12 7.53 0.35
N PRO A 88 -10.52 6.67 1.32
CA PRO A 88 -9.59 6.19 2.34
C PRO A 88 -8.43 5.38 1.74
N LEU A 89 -8.65 4.66 0.63
CA LEU A 89 -7.58 3.95 -0.08
C LEU A 89 -6.56 4.94 -0.69
N LEU A 90 -7.01 6.05 -1.27
CA LEU A 90 -6.14 7.06 -1.88
C LEU A 90 -5.26 7.74 -0.83
N ILE A 91 -5.87 8.17 0.28
CA ILE A 91 -5.15 8.80 1.40
C ILE A 91 -4.14 7.81 1.97
N ASN A 92 -4.54 6.56 2.19
CA ASN A 92 -3.62 5.53 2.66
C ASN A 92 -2.43 5.34 1.70
N ALA A 93 -2.70 5.26 0.40
CA ALA A 93 -1.68 5.06 -0.61
C ALA A 93 -0.69 6.22 -0.68
N LEU A 94 -1.19 7.47 -0.60
CA LEU A 94 -0.35 8.66 -0.59
C LEU A 94 0.54 8.72 0.65
N LEU A 95 -0.03 8.51 1.85
CA LEU A 95 0.74 8.55 3.09
C LEU A 95 1.77 7.43 3.14
N THR A 96 1.37 6.20 2.81
CA THR A 96 2.28 5.03 2.84
C THR A 96 3.40 5.16 1.83
N SER A 97 3.12 5.54 0.57
CA SER A 97 4.17 5.69 -0.44
C SER A 97 5.14 6.81 -0.09
N THR A 98 4.63 7.97 0.33
CA THR A 98 5.46 9.14 0.68
C THR A 98 6.36 8.82 1.86
N LEU A 99 5.79 8.23 2.92
CA LEU A 99 6.56 7.88 4.11
C LEU A 99 7.57 6.75 3.83
N THR A 100 7.19 5.76 3.01
CA THR A 100 8.10 4.67 2.61
C THR A 100 9.27 5.21 1.79
N VAL A 101 9.02 6.00 0.74
CA VAL A 101 10.10 6.56 -0.09
C VAL A 101 11.00 7.47 0.75
N TYR A 102 10.43 8.29 1.64
CA TYR A 102 11.20 9.14 2.55
C TYR A 102 12.12 8.33 3.46
N LEU A 103 11.59 7.30 4.14
CA LEU A 103 12.37 6.45 5.05
C LEU A 103 13.40 5.59 4.31
N CYS A 104 13.06 5.08 3.13
CA CYS A 104 13.99 4.33 2.28
C CYS A 104 15.13 5.23 1.79
N ASN A 105 14.83 6.46 1.37
CA ASN A 105 15.84 7.44 0.96
C ASN A 105 16.77 7.82 2.13
N LEU A 106 16.23 7.91 3.35
CA LEU A 106 17.03 8.18 4.55
C LEU A 106 17.92 7.00 4.95
N SER A 107 17.41 5.77 4.80
CA SER A 107 18.11 4.56 5.24
C SER A 107 19.25 4.15 4.29
N GLY A 108 19.12 4.43 2.99
CA GLY A 108 20.13 4.09 1.98
C GLY A 108 20.40 2.58 1.77
N GLN A 109 19.65 1.70 2.47
CA GLN A 109 19.84 0.25 2.42
C GLN A 109 18.67 -0.44 1.68
N PRO A 110 18.87 -0.89 0.43
CA PRO A 110 17.79 -1.44 -0.40
C PRO A 110 17.16 -2.71 0.17
N LEU A 111 17.95 -3.53 0.88
CA LEU A 111 17.50 -4.75 1.54
C LEU A 111 16.39 -4.48 2.58
N LEU A 112 16.39 -3.29 3.20
CA LEU A 112 15.40 -2.91 4.19
C LEU A 112 14.15 -2.28 3.58
N PHE A 113 14.15 -1.88 2.30
CA PHE A 113 13.04 -1.12 1.70
C PHE A 113 11.73 -1.89 1.70
N PHE A 114 11.80 -3.20 1.45
CA PHE A 114 10.62 -4.06 1.53
C PHE A 114 10.07 -4.14 2.96
N LEU A 115 10.95 -4.34 3.94
CA LEU A 115 10.57 -4.45 5.35
C LEU A 115 10.01 -3.13 5.88
N ILE A 116 10.67 -2.01 5.58
CA ILE A 116 10.25 -0.65 5.92
C ILE A 116 8.88 -0.37 5.29
N GLY A 117 8.72 -0.63 3.99
CA GLY A 117 7.45 -0.45 3.29
C GLY A 117 6.32 -1.25 3.94
N MET A 118 6.56 -2.53 4.27
CA MET A 118 5.57 -3.37 4.93
C MET A 118 5.19 -2.83 6.33
N LEU A 119 6.17 -2.43 7.14
CA LEU A 119 5.95 -1.89 8.49
C LEU A 119 5.20 -0.56 8.46
N VAL A 120 5.63 0.36 7.59
CA VAL A 120 5.00 1.67 7.38
C VAL A 120 3.58 1.49 6.88
N GLY A 121 3.39 0.61 5.89
CA GLY A 121 2.08 0.25 5.35
C GLY A 121 1.12 -0.22 6.43
N LEU A 122 1.57 -1.12 7.29
CA LEU A 122 0.78 -1.65 8.41
C LEU A 122 0.49 -0.57 9.46
N LEU A 123 1.48 0.28 9.80
CA LEU A 123 1.33 1.31 10.81
C LEU A 123 0.33 2.41 10.37
N VAL A 124 0.49 2.92 9.15
CA VAL A 124 -0.39 3.92 8.55
C VAL A 124 -1.79 3.34 8.34
N GLY A 125 -1.88 2.10 7.83
CA GLY A 125 -3.14 1.39 7.68
C GLY A 125 -3.90 1.26 9.00
N ARG A 126 -3.20 0.93 10.09
CA ARG A 126 -3.77 0.85 11.45
C ARG A 126 -4.21 2.21 11.98
N LEU A 127 -3.43 3.25 11.72
CA LEU A 127 -3.76 4.62 12.10
C LEU A 127 -5.05 5.08 11.41
N LEU A 128 -5.13 4.95 10.09
CA LEU A 128 -6.35 5.25 9.33
C LEU A 128 -7.50 4.38 9.78
N CYS A 129 -7.27 3.09 10.06
CA CYS A 129 -8.32 2.21 10.56
C CYS A 129 -8.91 2.72 11.88
N ARG A 130 -8.10 3.27 12.79
CA ARG A 130 -8.57 3.91 14.03
C ARG A 130 -9.33 5.21 13.77
N TYR A 131 -8.87 6.05 12.86
CA TYR A 131 -9.54 7.31 12.51
C TYR A 131 -10.85 7.09 11.76
N CYS A 132 -10.92 6.08 10.89
CA CYS A 132 -12.11 5.68 10.15
C CYS A 132 -13.07 4.84 11.01
N ARG A 133 -12.60 4.16 12.06
CA ARG A 133 -13.43 3.60 13.15
C ARG A 133 -14.00 4.73 14.01
N LYS A 134 -14.80 5.60 13.41
CA LYS A 134 -15.96 6.14 14.12
C LYS A 134 -16.94 4.96 14.31
N PRO A 135 -17.68 4.89 15.43
CA PRO A 135 -18.45 3.72 15.88
C PRO A 135 -19.71 3.43 15.06
N THR A 136 -19.63 3.47 13.73
CA THR A 136 -20.78 3.25 12.86
C THR A 136 -20.48 2.08 11.93
N GLN A 137 -21.18 0.98 12.19
CA GLN A 137 -21.37 -0.23 11.36
C GLN A 137 -20.57 -1.48 11.73
N ARG A 138 -21.00 -2.11 12.83
CA ARG A 138 -21.41 -3.53 12.75
C ARG A 138 -22.61 -3.62 11.80
N THR A 139 -22.41 -4.06 10.56
CA THR A 139 -23.47 -4.60 9.69
C THR A 139 -22.75 -5.20 8.47
N LYS A 140 -22.86 -6.48 8.11
CA LYS A 140 -23.78 -7.55 8.51
C LYS A 140 -23.01 -8.88 8.43
N GLU A 141 -23.33 -9.78 9.35
CA GLU A 141 -23.24 -11.22 9.15
C GLU A 141 -24.09 -11.62 7.94
N GLY A 142 -23.62 -12.62 7.19
CA GLY A 142 -24.26 -13.22 6.02
C GLY A 142 -23.33 -14.25 5.42
#